data_AF-A0A0E4G877-F1
#
_entry.id   AF-A0A0E4G877-F1
#
_cell.length_a   1.000
_cell.length_b   1.000
_cell.length_c   1.000
_cell.angle_alpha   90.00
_cell.angle_beta   90.00
_cell.angle_gamma   90.00
#
_symmetry.space_group_name_H-M   'P 1'
#
loop_
_entity.id
_entity.type
_entity.pdbx_description
1 polymer ?
#
loop_
_entity_poly.entity_id
_entity_poly.type
_entity_poly.pdbx_seq_one_letter_code
_entity_poly.pdbx_strand_id
1 'polypeptide(L)'
;SHSMRYFYTAMSRPGRGEPRFISVGYVDDTQFVRFDSDAASPREEPRAPWIEQEGPEYWDRNTQICKTNTQTYRESLRNLRGYYNQSEAGSHTLQRMYGCDVGPDGRLLRGHDQSAYDGKDYIALNEDLSSWTAADTAAQITQRKWEA
;
A
#
# COMPACT_ATOMS: atom_id res chain seq x y z
N SER A 1 8.25 18.10 -14.43
CA SER A 1 8.29 17.27 -13.21
C SER A 1 7.28 16.17 -13.39
N HIS A 2 7.55 15.01 -12.81
CA HIS A 2 6.67 13.84 -12.90
C HIS A 2 6.55 13.19 -11.53
N SER A 3 5.60 12.28 -11.39
CA SER A 3 5.42 11.53 -10.17
C SER A 3 5.00 10.09 -10.44
N MET A 4 5.30 9.21 -9.50
CA MET A 4 4.82 7.84 -9.49
C MET A 4 4.26 7.53 -8.12
N ARG A 5 3.04 7.01 -8.06
CA ARG A 5 2.35 6.68 -6.80
C ARG A 5 1.69 5.33 -6.88
N TYR A 6 1.80 4.56 -5.81
CA TYR A 6 1.05 3.34 -5.59
C TYR A 6 0.14 3.52 -4.39
N PHE A 7 -1.09 3.04 -4.52
CA PHE A 7 -2.08 3.03 -3.45
C PHE A 7 -2.48 1.60 -3.17
N TYR A 8 -2.19 1.14 -1.97
CA TYR A 8 -2.59 -0.15 -1.46
C TYR A 8 -3.78 0.03 -0.53
N THR A 9 -4.75 -0.87 -0.62
CA THR A 9 -5.92 -0.89 0.25
C THR A 9 -6.25 -2.33 0.63
N ALA A 10 -6.25 -2.62 1.92
CA ALA A 10 -6.69 -3.89 2.48
C ALA A 10 -7.94 -3.67 3.35
N MET A 11 -8.99 -4.45 3.10
CA MET A 11 -10.26 -4.36 3.81
C MET A 11 -10.58 -5.70 4.48
N SER A 12 -10.69 -5.72 5.80
CA SER A 12 -11.09 -6.91 6.54
C SER A 12 -12.59 -7.20 6.34
N ARG A 13 -12.95 -8.49 6.35
CA ARG A 13 -14.29 -8.96 6.01
C ARG A 13 -14.79 -9.99 7.03
N PRO A 14 -15.16 -9.56 8.26
CA PRO A 14 -15.64 -10.46 9.29
C PRO A 14 -16.77 -11.37 8.76
N GLY A 15 -16.59 -12.68 8.92
CA GLY A 15 -17.57 -13.69 8.47
C GLY A 15 -17.70 -13.87 6.95
N ARG A 16 -16.87 -13.21 6.12
CA ARG A 16 -16.93 -13.31 4.65
C ARG A 16 -15.58 -13.68 4.00
N GLY A 17 -14.68 -14.27 4.78
CA GLY A 17 -13.40 -14.81 4.31
C GLY A 17 -12.21 -13.89 4.56
N GLU A 18 -11.18 -14.05 3.73
CA GLU A 18 -9.93 -13.29 3.83
C GLU A 18 -10.13 -11.81 3.46
N PRO A 19 -9.27 -10.89 3.98
CA PRO A 19 -9.29 -9.49 3.58
C PRO A 19 -9.09 -9.34 2.06
N ARG A 20 -9.80 -8.39 1.44
CA ARG A 20 -9.52 -8.00 0.06
C ARG A 20 -8.35 -7.04 0.04
N PHE A 21 -7.40 -7.27 -0.85
CA PHE A 21 -6.28 -6.41 -1.14
C PHE A 21 -6.38 -5.86 -2.57
N ILE A 22 -6.22 -4.55 -2.71
CA ILE A 22 -6.18 -3.84 -3.99
C ILE A 22 -4.88 -3.04 -4.02
N SER A 23 -4.16 -3.10 -5.14
CA SER A 23 -3.06 -2.22 -5.48
C SER A 23 -3.39 -1.48 -6.77
N VAL A 24 -3.14 -0.17 -6.81
CA VAL A 24 -3.22 0.63 -8.03
C VAL A 24 -1.98 1.50 -8.15
N GLY A 25 -1.40 1.55 -9.35
CA GLY A 25 -0.23 2.37 -9.67
C GLY A 25 -0.59 3.50 -10.64
N TYR A 26 -0.03 4.68 -10.39
CA TYR A 26 -0.17 5.88 -11.20
C TYR A 26 1.21 6.40 -11.61
N VAL A 27 1.32 6.83 -12.86
CA VAL A 27 2.36 7.75 -13.33
C VAL A 27 1.64 9.06 -13.66
N ASP A 28 2.06 10.12 -13.00
CA ASP A 28 1.31 11.38 -12.92
C ASP A 28 -0.16 11.10 -12.54
N ASP A 29 -1.11 11.57 -13.34
CA ASP A 29 -2.55 11.36 -13.12
C ASP A 29 -3.09 10.14 -13.88
N THR A 30 -2.22 9.33 -14.50
CA THR A 30 -2.63 8.19 -15.33
C THR A 30 -2.43 6.88 -14.57
N GLN A 31 -3.53 6.18 -14.28
CA GLN A 31 -3.46 4.83 -13.75
C GLN A 31 -2.85 3.90 -14.81
N PHE A 32 -1.75 3.21 -14.46
CA PHE A 32 -1.05 2.34 -15.40
C PHE A 32 -1.08 0.87 -15.01
N VAL A 33 -1.26 0.55 -13.74
CA VAL A 33 -1.38 -0.84 -13.27
C VAL A 33 -2.44 -1.01 -12.17
N ARG A 34 -2.94 -2.24 -12.03
CA ARG A 34 -3.86 -2.64 -10.97
C ARG A 34 -3.71 -4.11 -10.63
N PHE A 35 -3.80 -4.43 -9.33
CA PHE A 35 -4.04 -5.76 -8.81
C PHE A 35 -5.29 -5.78 -7.92
N ASP A 36 -6.03 -6.88 -7.95
CA ASP A 36 -7.20 -7.10 -7.11
C ASP A 36 -7.23 -8.56 -6.65
N SER A 37 -7.16 -8.80 -5.33
CA SER A 37 -7.14 -10.15 -4.77
C SER A 37 -8.45 -10.91 -4.98
N ASP A 38 -9.55 -10.20 -5.24
CA ASP A 38 -10.87 -10.79 -5.49
C ASP A 38 -11.08 -11.21 -6.95
N ALA A 39 -10.15 -10.90 -7.86
CA ALA A 39 -10.27 -11.32 -9.25
C ALA A 39 -10.24 -12.85 -9.37
N ALA A 40 -10.91 -13.42 -10.38
CA ALA A 40 -10.94 -14.88 -10.60
C ALA A 40 -9.52 -15.45 -10.83
N SER A 41 -8.61 -14.65 -11.39
CA SER A 41 -7.19 -14.95 -11.50
C SER A 41 -6.40 -13.72 -11.05
N PRO A 42 -6.07 -13.60 -9.75
CA PRO A 42 -5.38 -12.42 -9.21
C PRO A 42 -3.98 -12.26 -9.81
N ARG A 43 -3.81 -11.20 -10.60
CA ARG A 43 -2.56 -10.80 -11.26
C ARG A 43 -2.47 -9.29 -11.38
N GLU A 44 -1.27 -8.77 -11.55
CA GLU A 44 -1.06 -7.38 -11.93
C GLU A 44 -1.49 -7.20 -13.38
N GLU A 45 -2.32 -6.19 -13.65
CA GLU A 45 -2.90 -5.95 -14.97
C GLU A 45 -2.55 -4.56 -15.49
N PRO A 46 -2.30 -4.43 -16.81
CA PRO A 46 -2.12 -3.14 -17.45
C PRO A 46 -3.39 -2.30 -17.41
N ARG A 47 -3.23 -0.98 -17.25
CA ARG A 47 -4.32 0.02 -17.31
C ARG A 47 -4.04 1.16 -18.28
N ALA A 48 -2.87 1.15 -18.94
CA ALA A 48 -2.51 2.08 -19.99
C ALA A 48 -1.78 1.35 -21.14
N PRO A 49 -1.91 1.78 -22.40
CA PRO A 49 -1.32 1.06 -23.54
C PRO A 49 0.19 0.91 -23.48
N TRP A 50 0.90 1.91 -22.94
CA TRP A 50 2.35 1.93 -22.93
C TRP A 50 2.98 0.91 -21.98
N ILE A 51 2.27 0.41 -20.96
CA ILE A 51 2.83 -0.62 -20.08
C ILE A 51 2.71 -2.02 -20.69
N GLU A 52 1.85 -2.22 -21.70
CA GLU A 52 1.68 -3.52 -22.37
C GLU A 52 2.95 -4.01 -23.10
N GLN A 53 3.90 -3.11 -23.35
CA GLN A 53 5.20 -3.43 -23.93
C GLN A 53 6.11 -4.22 -22.95
N GLU A 54 5.80 -4.21 -21.65
CA GLU A 54 6.57 -4.93 -20.64
C GLU A 54 6.42 -6.46 -20.82
N GLY A 55 7.54 -7.17 -20.67
CA GLY A 55 7.59 -8.61 -20.84
C GLY A 55 6.93 -9.41 -19.70
N PRO A 56 6.73 -10.73 -19.88
CA PRO A 56 6.09 -11.59 -18.88
C PRO A 56 6.79 -11.56 -17.52
N GLU A 57 8.12 -11.43 -17.49
CA GLU A 57 8.91 -11.36 -16.24
C GLU A 57 8.50 -10.18 -15.34
N TYR A 58 8.15 -9.03 -15.94
CA TYR A 58 7.64 -7.87 -15.20
C TYR A 58 6.31 -8.20 -14.53
N TRP A 59 5.38 -8.79 -15.29
CA TRP A 59 4.03 -9.11 -14.82
C TRP A 59 4.05 -10.20 -13.75
N ASP A 60 4.86 -11.24 -13.92
CA ASP A 60 5.01 -12.33 -12.95
C ASP A 60 5.62 -11.84 -11.63
N ARG A 61 6.68 -11.01 -11.72
CA ARG A 61 7.32 -10.43 -10.54
C ARG A 61 6.36 -9.54 -9.75
N ASN A 62 5.69 -8.59 -10.42
CA ASN A 62 4.77 -7.67 -9.74
C ASN A 62 3.54 -8.40 -9.19
N THR A 63 3.02 -9.40 -9.92
CA THR A 63 1.96 -10.27 -9.41
C THR A 63 2.39 -10.98 -8.12
N GLN A 64 3.61 -11.51 -8.06
CA GLN A 64 4.11 -12.18 -6.88
C GLN A 64 4.29 -11.21 -5.70
N ILE A 65 4.76 -9.98 -5.95
CA ILE A 65 4.83 -8.93 -4.92
C ILE A 65 3.44 -8.62 -4.36
N CYS A 66 2.43 -8.46 -5.21
CA CYS A 66 1.05 -8.19 -4.78
C CYS A 66 0.44 -9.37 -3.99
N LYS A 67 0.76 -10.62 -4.35
CA LYS A 67 0.35 -11.80 -3.57
C LYS A 67 1.01 -11.83 -2.20
N THR A 68 2.30 -11.52 -2.10
CA THR A 68 3.01 -11.40 -0.82
C THR A 68 2.40 -10.28 0.03
N ASN A 69 2.16 -9.10 -0.56
CA ASN A 69 1.52 -7.98 0.14
C ASN A 69 0.12 -8.33 0.64
N THR A 70 -0.67 -9.11 -0.11
CA THR A 70 -1.99 -9.57 0.36
C THR A 70 -1.88 -10.30 1.71
N GLN A 71 -0.85 -11.14 1.88
CA GLN A 71 -0.61 -11.85 3.15
C GLN A 71 -0.10 -10.91 4.25
N THR A 72 0.85 -10.03 3.93
CA THR A 72 1.40 -9.05 4.88
C THR A 72 0.31 -8.10 5.41
N TYR A 73 -0.60 -7.65 4.55
CA TYR A 73 -1.69 -6.75 4.96
C TYR A 73 -2.75 -7.47 5.78
N ARG A 74 -3.01 -8.75 5.52
CA ARG A 74 -3.86 -9.58 6.38
C ARG A 74 -3.31 -9.64 7.81
N GLU A 75 -2.01 -9.87 7.97
CA GLU A 75 -1.36 -9.88 9.28
C GLU A 75 -1.33 -8.49 9.92
N SER A 76 -1.08 -7.45 9.13
CA SER A 76 -1.09 -6.05 9.60
C SER A 76 -2.47 -5.65 10.13
N LEU A 77 -3.56 -6.02 9.45
CA LEU A 77 -4.92 -5.80 9.93
C LEU A 77 -5.19 -6.51 11.26
N ARG A 78 -4.67 -7.72 11.47
CA ARG A 78 -4.78 -8.44 12.76
C ARG A 78 -4.01 -7.74 13.87
N ASN A 79 -2.79 -7.26 13.58
CA ASN A 79 -1.96 -6.52 14.53
C ASN A 79 -2.61 -5.20 14.94
N LEU A 80 -3.10 -4.41 13.98
CA LEU A 80 -3.76 -3.14 14.22
C LEU A 80 -5.00 -3.31 15.08
N ARG A 81 -5.86 -4.29 14.75
CA ARG A 81 -7.02 -4.63 15.59
C ARG A 81 -6.63 -4.88 17.04
N GLY A 82 -5.50 -5.56 17.27
CA GLY A 82 -4.93 -5.78 18.60
C GLY A 82 -4.43 -4.50 19.26
N TYR A 83 -3.70 -3.64 18.54
CA TYR A 83 -3.18 -2.37 19.07
C TYR A 83 -4.31 -1.44 19.52
N TYR A 84 -5.43 -1.44 18.81
CA TYR A 84 -6.61 -0.63 19.13
C TYR A 84 -7.64 -1.35 20.02
N ASN A 85 -7.37 -2.58 20.47
CA ASN A 85 -8.31 -3.39 21.26
C ASN A 85 -9.71 -3.51 20.64
N GLN A 86 -9.77 -3.68 19.32
CA GLN A 86 -11.02 -3.72 18.55
C GLN A 86 -11.58 -5.15 18.46
N SER A 87 -12.91 -5.26 18.34
CA SER A 87 -13.60 -6.55 18.24
C SER A 87 -13.38 -7.25 16.90
N GLU A 88 -13.54 -8.58 16.86
CA GLU A 88 -13.40 -9.35 15.62
C GLU A 88 -14.54 -9.13 14.61
N ALA A 89 -15.69 -8.63 15.08
CA ALA A 89 -16.87 -8.39 14.25
C ALA A 89 -16.78 -7.11 13.42
N GLY A 90 -15.81 -6.23 13.73
CA GLY A 90 -15.59 -4.96 13.03
C GLY A 90 -14.88 -5.15 11.69
N SER A 91 -15.39 -4.51 10.63
CA SER A 91 -14.64 -4.35 9.38
C SER A 91 -13.71 -3.15 9.51
N HIS A 92 -12.47 -3.35 9.07
CA HIS A 92 -11.39 -2.39 9.19
C HIS A 92 -10.67 -2.23 7.87
N THR A 93 -10.14 -1.04 7.61
CA THR A 93 -9.43 -0.71 6.37
C THR A 93 -8.02 -0.22 6.71
N LEU A 94 -7.02 -0.83 6.07
CA LEU A 94 -5.64 -0.36 6.10
C LEU A 94 -5.26 0.11 4.69
N GLN A 95 -4.79 1.35 4.59
CA GLN A 95 -4.37 1.95 3.33
C GLN A 95 -2.91 2.35 3.42
N ARG A 96 -2.19 2.28 2.30
CA ARG A 96 -0.84 2.85 2.16
C ARG A 96 -0.73 3.58 0.84
N MET A 97 -0.13 4.76 0.86
CA MET A 97 0.32 5.48 -0.32
C MET A 97 1.84 5.59 -0.25
N TYR A 98 2.53 5.13 -1.29
CA TYR A 98 3.96 5.34 -1.41
C TYR A 98 4.31 5.73 -2.84
N GLY A 99 5.43 6.43 -3.01
CA GLY A 99 5.81 6.96 -4.31
C GLY A 99 6.90 7.99 -4.26
N CYS A 100 7.10 8.67 -5.38
CA CYS A 100 8.08 9.74 -5.49
C CYS A 100 7.65 10.83 -6.48
N ASP A 101 8.20 12.03 -6.27
CA ASP A 101 8.17 13.13 -7.23
C ASP A 101 9.59 13.34 -7.78
N VAL A 102 9.71 13.56 -9.09
CA VAL A 102 10.97 13.81 -9.80
C VAL A 102 10.96 15.14 -10.53
N GLY A 103 12.10 15.80 -10.53
CA GLY A 103 12.31 17.10 -11.16
C GLY A 103 12.35 17.00 -12.69
N PRO A 104 12.35 18.15 -13.39
CA PRO A 104 12.54 18.19 -14.84
C PRO A 104 13.87 17.56 -15.31
N ASP A 105 14.86 17.52 -14.42
CA ASP A 105 16.17 16.88 -14.62
C ASP A 105 16.18 15.38 -14.28
N GLY A 106 15.03 14.80 -13.92
CA GLY A 106 14.89 13.40 -13.53
C GLY A 106 15.40 13.06 -12.13
N ARG A 107 15.86 14.06 -11.34
CA ARG A 107 16.35 13.81 -9.97
C ARG A 107 15.19 13.71 -9.00
N LEU A 108 15.37 12.88 -7.96
CA LEU A 108 14.40 12.74 -6.88
C LEU A 108 14.22 14.09 -6.16
N LEU A 109 12.96 14.54 -6.05
CA LEU A 109 12.59 15.71 -5.27
C LEU A 109 11.99 15.33 -3.92
N ARG A 110 11.14 14.29 -3.90
CA ARG A 110 10.43 13.88 -2.69
C ARG A 110 10.07 12.40 -2.74
N GLY A 111 10.29 11.70 -1.63
CA GLY A 111 9.76 10.36 -1.40
C GLY A 111 8.52 10.42 -0.50
N HIS A 112 7.61 9.48 -0.69
CA HIS A 112 6.38 9.36 0.09
C HIS A 112 6.22 7.92 0.57
N ASP A 113 5.83 7.76 1.83
CA ASP A 113 5.34 6.51 2.39
C ASP A 113 4.43 6.81 3.58
N GLN A 114 3.13 6.60 3.41
CA GLN A 114 2.11 7.00 4.37
C GLN A 114 1.09 5.88 4.49
N SER A 115 0.71 5.55 5.73
CA SER A 115 -0.33 4.58 6.01
C SER A 115 -1.47 5.22 6.81
N ALA A 116 -2.69 4.77 6.52
CA ALA A 116 -3.91 5.17 7.20
C ALA A 116 -4.70 3.93 7.67
N TYR A 117 -5.34 4.02 8.83
CA TYR A 117 -6.18 2.97 9.40
C TYR A 117 -7.57 3.51 9.69
N ASP A 118 -8.59 2.83 9.19
CA ASP A 118 -10.01 3.23 9.26
C ASP A 118 -10.25 4.69 8.80
N GLY A 119 -9.54 5.10 7.74
CA GLY A 119 -9.65 6.42 7.12
C GLY A 119 -8.97 7.56 7.88
N LYS A 120 -8.19 7.24 8.92
CA LYS A 120 -7.40 8.22 9.68
C LYS A 120 -5.91 7.96 9.50
N ASP A 121 -5.11 9.01 9.56
CA ASP A 121 -3.66 8.91 9.51
C ASP A 121 -3.17 7.94 10.61
N TYR A 122 -2.21 7.09 10.24
CA TYR A 122 -1.60 6.13 11.16
C TYR A 122 -0.11 6.42 11.34
N ILE A 123 0.67 6.33 10.27
CA ILE A 123 2.12 6.59 10.31
C ILE A 123 2.60 7.10 8.94
N ALA A 124 3.54 8.04 8.94
CA ALA A 124 4.11 8.64 7.73
C ALA A 124 5.63 8.77 7.82
N LEU A 125 6.33 8.48 6.73
CA LEU A 125 7.76 8.74 6.57
C LEU A 125 7.99 10.24 6.41
N ASN A 126 8.95 10.78 7.16
CA ASN A 126 9.31 12.19 7.10
C ASN A 126 10.09 12.51 5.82
N GLU A 127 10.18 13.80 5.50
CA GLU A 127 10.89 14.29 4.32
C GLU A 127 12.39 13.96 4.34
N ASP A 128 12.95 13.68 5.52
CA ASP A 128 14.33 13.20 5.68
C ASP A 128 14.55 11.75 5.21
N LEU A 129 13.47 11.03 4.89
CA LEU A 129 13.45 9.62 4.45
C LEU A 129 14.08 8.64 5.46
N SER A 130 14.14 9.01 6.73
CA SER A 130 14.81 8.23 7.78
C SER A 130 14.04 8.15 9.10
N SER A 131 13.16 9.12 9.37
CA SER A 131 12.36 9.16 10.59
C SER A 131 10.86 9.08 10.29
N TRP A 132 10.07 8.68 11.29
CA TRP A 132 8.63 8.50 11.13
C TRP A 132 7.84 9.45 12.02
N THR A 133 6.64 9.84 11.57
CA THR A 133 5.63 10.50 12.40
C THR A 133 4.47 9.54 12.63
N ALA A 134 4.26 9.18 13.89
CA ALA A 134 3.10 8.40 14.35
C ALA A 134 1.93 9.33 14.70
N ALA A 135 0.72 9.01 14.23
CA ALA A 135 -0.46 9.83 14.46
C ALA A 135 -1.04 9.68 15.89
N ASP A 136 -0.85 8.52 16.52
CA ASP A 136 -1.34 8.24 17.87
C ASP A 136 -0.47 7.24 18.65
N THR A 137 -0.87 6.94 19.88
CA THR A 137 -0.16 6.02 20.78
C THR A 137 -0.05 4.60 20.24
N ALA A 138 -1.04 4.13 19.47
CA ALA A 138 -0.99 2.80 18.87
C ALA A 138 0.04 2.78 17.72
N ALA A 139 0.07 3.83 16.89
CA ALA A 139 1.05 3.99 15.83
C ALA A 139 2.50 4.09 16.34
N GLN A 140 2.72 4.62 17.56
CA GLN A 140 4.04 4.63 18.18
C GLN A 140 4.62 3.22 18.41
N ILE A 141 3.78 2.18 18.53
CA ILE A 141 4.24 0.79 18.60
C ILE A 141 4.92 0.38 17.29
N THR A 142 4.33 0.77 16.15
CA THR A 142 4.93 0.52 14.83
C THR A 142 6.20 1.36 14.66
N GLN A 143 6.17 2.65 15.00
CA GLN A 143 7.33 3.52 14.90
C GLN A 143 8.55 2.94 15.60
N ARG A 144 8.43 2.56 16.88
CA ARG A 144 9.55 2.01 17.65
C ARG A 144 10.11 0.70 17.07
N LYS A 145 9.27 -0.09 16.38
CA LYS A 145 9.72 -1.32 15.70
C LYS A 145 10.47 -1.03 14.41
N TRP A 146 10.16 0.06 13.73
CA TRP A 146 10.79 0.43 12.46
C TRP A 146 12.07 1.25 12.63
N GLU A 147 12.21 1.94 13.76
CA GLU A 147 13.39 2.75 14.11
C GLU A 147 14.43 1.98 14.95
N ALA A 148 14.11 0.75 15.40
CA ALA A 148 15.01 -0.14 16.14
C ALA A 148 15.95 -0.90 15.20
#